data_AF-A0A920FX47-F1
#
_entry.id   AF-A0A920FX47-F1
#
_cell.length_a   1.000
_cell.length_b   1.000
_cell.length_c   1.000
_cell.angle_alpha   90.00
_cell.angle_beta   90.00
_cell.angle_gamma   90.00
#
_symmetry.space_group_name_H-M   'P 1'
#
loop_
_entity.id
_entity.type
_entity.pdbx_description
1 polymer ?
#
loop_
_entity_poly.entity_id
_entity_poly.type
_entity_poly.pdbx_seq_one_letter_code
_entity_poly.pdbx_strand_id
1 'polypeptide(L)'
;MDNEKNINEKLEILKIKNKKITILNPSKNEYEELINKRNLNKNIKKLSDISNEIKKSISDYNSNDNLNSIEKNLNKLEDINKEYKDISQKFASLILDINELINELENKFNSIDYDEINFDEIDEKIYQYQQLSKFFEVDPENLYSIKEKILNEIDSLENFDKEKKILFNKYTNDLNNIKKRL
;
A
#
# COMPACT_ATOMS: atom_id res chain seq x y z
N MET A 1 -31.73 1.32 -39.25
CA MET A 1 -30.61 0.35 -39.27
C MET A 1 -29.39 0.93 -38.55
N ASP A 2 -29.00 2.19 -38.79
CA ASP A 2 -27.81 2.79 -38.16
C ASP A 2 -27.88 2.92 -36.63
N ASN A 3 -29.04 3.25 -36.04
CA ASN A 3 -29.18 3.37 -34.59
C ASN A 3 -29.09 2.02 -33.83
N GLU A 4 -29.58 0.92 -34.41
CA GLU A 4 -29.48 -0.43 -33.78
C GLU A 4 -28.05 -0.98 -33.86
N LYS A 5 -27.37 -0.73 -34.98
CA LYS A 5 -25.96 -1.10 -35.12
C LYS A 5 -25.10 -0.36 -34.09
N ASN A 6 -25.36 0.93 -33.86
CA ASN A 6 -24.67 1.77 -32.87
C ASN A 6 -24.91 1.29 -31.41
N ILE A 7 -26.14 0.91 -31.05
CA ILE A 7 -26.45 0.40 -29.71
C ILE A 7 -25.74 -0.93 -29.43
N ASN A 8 -25.73 -1.86 -30.39
CA ASN A 8 -25.05 -3.15 -30.25
C ASN A 8 -23.53 -2.97 -30.12
N GLU A 9 -22.92 -2.12 -30.95
CA GLU A 9 -21.48 -1.78 -30.84
C GLU A 9 -21.16 -1.17 -29.48
N LYS A 10 -22.02 -0.28 -28.97
CA LYS A 10 -21.87 0.32 -27.64
C LYS A 10 -21.97 -0.73 -26.52
N LEU A 11 -22.94 -1.65 -26.61
CA LEU A 11 -23.09 -2.75 -25.65
C LEU A 11 -21.87 -3.68 -25.64
N GLU A 12 -21.31 -4.01 -26.80
CA GLU A 12 -20.09 -4.83 -26.88
C GLU A 12 -18.90 -4.14 -26.20
N ILE A 13 -18.69 -2.85 -26.47
CA ILE A 13 -17.64 -2.05 -25.81
C ILE A 13 -17.85 -2.04 -24.29
N LEU A 14 -19.07 -1.82 -23.82
CA LEU A 14 -19.38 -1.81 -22.39
C LEU A 14 -19.17 -3.19 -21.75
N LYS A 15 -19.50 -4.29 -22.43
CA LYS A 15 -19.24 -5.65 -21.94
C LYS A 15 -17.75 -5.95 -21.84
N ILE A 16 -16.93 -5.49 -22.79
CA ILE A 16 -15.47 -5.60 -22.73
C ILE A 16 -14.93 -4.80 -21.53
N LYS A 17 -15.39 -3.55 -21.38
CA LYS A 17 -15.04 -2.69 -20.24
C LYS A 17 -15.44 -3.33 -18.90
N ASN A 18 -16.65 -3.87 -18.80
CA ASN A 18 -17.14 -4.55 -17.61
C ASN A 18 -16.25 -5.75 -17.25
N LYS A 19 -15.93 -6.60 -18.24
CA LYS A 19 -15.06 -7.76 -18.05
C LYS A 19 -13.70 -7.37 -17.48
N LYS A 20 -13.09 -6.29 -17.98
CA LYS A 20 -11.80 -5.78 -17.47
C LYS A 20 -11.89 -5.31 -16.03
N ILE A 21 -12.92 -4.54 -15.68
CA ILE A 21 -13.04 -4.00 -14.31
C ILE A 21 -13.42 -5.06 -13.27
N THR A 22 -14.16 -6.11 -13.68
CA THR A 22 -14.49 -7.23 -12.78
C THR A 22 -13.31 -8.13 -12.44
N ILE A 23 -12.22 -8.13 -13.22
CA ILE A 23 -11.01 -8.91 -12.88
C ILE A 23 -10.34 -8.34 -11.63
N LEU A 24 -10.18 -7.01 -11.56
CA LEU A 24 -9.64 -6.34 -10.38
C LEU A 24 -10.69 -6.19 -9.27
N ASN A 25 -11.96 -6.07 -9.66
CA ASN A 25 -13.13 -5.93 -8.78
C ASN A 25 -12.95 -4.86 -7.69
N PRO A 26 -12.70 -3.60 -8.08
CA PRO A 26 -12.35 -2.55 -7.13
C PRO A 26 -13.47 -2.27 -6.13
N SER A 27 -13.11 -2.17 -4.85
CA SER A 27 -14.02 -1.79 -3.78
C SER A 27 -13.80 -0.34 -3.35
N LYS A 28 -14.82 0.26 -2.73
CA LYS A 28 -14.73 1.62 -2.20
C LYS A 28 -13.63 1.69 -1.14
N ASN A 29 -12.79 2.73 -1.20
CA ASN A 29 -11.64 3.00 -0.31
C ASN A 29 -10.47 1.99 -0.37
N GLU A 30 -10.58 0.88 -1.09
CA GLU A 30 -9.54 -0.17 -1.11
C GLU A 30 -8.19 0.34 -1.61
N TYR A 31 -8.17 1.23 -2.61
CA TYR A 31 -6.92 1.81 -3.09
C TYR A 31 -6.21 2.65 -2.01
N GLU A 32 -6.96 3.44 -1.26
CA GLU A 32 -6.41 4.26 -0.17
C GLU A 32 -5.86 3.36 0.95
N GLU A 33 -6.59 2.30 1.31
CA GLU A 33 -6.14 1.30 2.28
C GLU A 33 -4.84 0.62 1.85
N LEU A 34 -4.70 0.27 0.56
CA LEU A 34 -3.48 -0.31 0.01
C LEU A 34 -2.28 0.66 0.12
N ILE A 35 -2.48 1.94 -0.21
CA ILE A 35 -1.44 2.97 -0.09
C ILE A 35 -1.03 3.15 1.37
N ASN A 36 -2.01 3.22 2.29
CA ASN A 36 -1.76 3.36 3.72
C ASN A 36 -0.98 2.15 4.26
N LYS A 37 -1.40 0.93 3.91
CA LYS A 37 -0.70 -0.31 4.28
C LYS A 37 0.72 -0.34 3.74
N ARG A 38 0.93 0.04 2.47
CA ARG A 38 2.27 0.14 1.87
C ARG A 38 3.16 1.12 2.63
N ASN A 39 2.64 2.30 2.98
CA ASN A 39 3.41 3.33 3.69
C ASN A 39 3.77 2.87 5.10
N LEU A 40 2.82 2.26 5.81
CA LEU A 40 3.07 1.64 7.12
C LEU A 40 4.20 0.61 7.03
N ASN A 41 4.09 -0.31 6.07
CA ASN A 41 5.09 -1.35 5.83
C ASN A 41 6.48 -0.77 5.52
N LYS A 42 6.56 0.28 4.70
CA LYS A 42 7.82 0.97 4.42
C LYS A 42 8.44 1.59 5.66
N ASN A 43 7.61 2.18 6.52
CA ASN A 43 8.09 2.78 7.77
C ASN A 43 8.61 1.70 8.72
N ILE A 44 7.90 0.58 8.83
CA ILE A 44 8.33 -0.57 9.63
C ILE A 44 9.69 -1.10 9.13
N LYS A 45 9.84 -1.31 7.82
CA LYS A 45 11.12 -1.75 7.22
C LYS A 45 12.26 -0.77 7.52
N LYS A 46 12.05 0.53 7.29
CA LYS A 46 13.05 1.56 7.60
C LYS A 46 13.44 1.54 9.08
N LEU A 47 12.47 1.38 9.98
CA LEU A 47 12.73 1.29 11.42
C LEU A 47 13.60 0.08 11.72
N SER A 48 13.26 -1.09 11.17
CA SER A 48 14.04 -2.32 11.33
C SER A 48 15.48 -2.16 10.81
N ASP A 49 15.65 -1.65 9.59
CA ASP A 49 16.96 -1.43 8.98
C ASP A 49 17.83 -0.51 9.86
N ILE A 50 17.31 0.65 10.26
CA ILE A 50 18.02 1.60 11.13
C ILE A 50 18.32 0.99 12.50
N SER A 51 17.38 0.22 13.07
CA SER A 51 17.58 -0.45 14.37
C SER A 51 18.72 -1.46 14.29
N ASN A 52 18.80 -2.23 13.20
CA ASN A 52 19.87 -3.19 12.98
C ASN A 52 21.23 -2.51 12.76
N GLU A 53 21.28 -1.38 12.08
CA GLU A 53 22.49 -0.56 11.94
C GLU A 53 22.99 -0.02 13.30
N ILE A 54 22.06 0.42 14.16
CA ILE A 54 22.40 0.86 15.52
C ILE A 54 22.88 -0.34 16.36
N LYS A 55 22.18 -1.48 16.34
CA LYS A 55 22.62 -2.72 17.04
C LYS A 55 24.03 -3.11 16.64
N LYS A 56 24.35 -3.04 15.34
CA LYS A 56 25.71 -3.31 14.84
C LYS A 56 26.72 -2.30 15.41
N SER A 57 26.39 -1.02 15.40
CA SER A 57 27.26 0.03 15.95
C SER A 57 27.52 -0.14 17.44
N ILE A 58 26.50 -0.54 18.21
CA ILE A 58 26.62 -0.89 19.63
C ILE A 58 27.51 -2.11 19.82
N SER A 59 27.31 -3.16 19.02
CA SER A 59 28.17 -4.36 19.06
C SER A 59 29.63 -4.02 18.76
N ASP A 60 29.88 -3.19 17.75
CA ASP A 60 31.24 -2.74 17.39
C ASP A 60 31.84 -1.91 18.52
N TYR A 61 31.07 -1.01 19.14
CA TYR A 61 31.49 -0.25 20.33
C TYR A 61 31.83 -1.17 21.51
N ASN A 62 30.97 -2.13 21.85
CA ASN A 62 31.17 -3.06 22.96
C ASN A 62 32.38 -3.98 22.75
N SER A 63 32.73 -4.27 21.49
CA SER A 63 33.95 -5.02 21.17
C SER A 63 35.24 -4.22 21.35
N ASN A 64 35.13 -2.89 21.48
CA ASN A 64 36.26 -1.97 21.52
C ASN A 64 36.53 -1.50 22.95
N ASP A 65 37.58 -2.03 23.58
CA ASP A 65 37.92 -1.82 24.99
C ASP A 65 38.53 -0.43 25.30
N ASN A 66 38.29 0.55 24.42
CA ASN A 66 38.93 1.86 24.43
C ASN A 66 38.60 2.69 25.67
N LEU A 67 37.32 2.76 26.07
CA LEU A 67 36.96 3.55 27.26
C LEU A 67 37.55 2.93 28.53
N ASN A 68 37.51 1.61 28.66
CA ASN A 68 38.14 0.88 29.76
C ASN A 68 39.66 1.12 29.79
N SER A 69 40.31 1.20 28.61
CA SER A 69 41.73 1.51 28.49
C SER A 69 42.05 2.95 28.93
N ILE A 70 41.22 3.93 28.53
CA ILE A 70 41.37 5.33 28.94
C ILE A 70 41.18 5.46 30.46
N GLU A 71 40.13 4.87 31.02
CA GLU A 71 39.85 4.90 32.47
C GLU A 71 41.02 4.30 33.27
N LYS A 72 41.51 3.13 32.87
CA LYS A 72 42.70 2.51 33.50
C LYS A 72 43.92 3.42 33.48
N ASN A 73 44.14 4.17 32.40
CA ASN A 73 45.29 5.07 32.30
C ASN A 73 45.08 6.40 33.03
N LEU A 74 43.85 6.91 33.11
CA LEU A 74 43.49 8.06 33.94
C LEU A 74 43.69 7.76 35.43
N ASN A 75 43.28 6.57 35.89
CA ASN A 75 43.54 6.12 37.26
C ASN A 75 45.03 6.09 37.59
N LYS A 76 45.87 5.57 36.67
CA LYS A 76 47.34 5.64 36.83
C LYS A 76 47.87 7.07 36.90
N LEU A 77 47.32 7.98 36.09
CA LEU A 77 47.71 9.40 36.13
C LEU A 77 47.30 10.06 37.46
N GLU A 78 46.13 9.75 37.98
CA GLU A 78 45.67 10.23 39.30
C GLU A 78 46.54 9.72 40.45
N ASP A 79 47.05 8.49 40.36
CA ASP A 79 47.99 7.94 41.35
C ASP A 79 49.33 8.68 41.35
N ILE A 80 49.77 9.16 40.19
CA ILE A 80 51.02 9.91 40.01
C ILE A 80 50.84 11.40 40.39
N ASN A 81 49.75 12.02 39.92
CA ASN A 81 49.43 13.42 40.12
C ASN A 81 47.93 13.59 40.42
N LYS A 82 47.60 14.06 41.63
CA LYS A 82 46.21 14.24 42.08
C LYS A 82 45.42 15.31 41.33
N GLU A 83 46.07 16.15 40.52
CA GLU A 83 45.37 17.08 39.60
C GLU A 83 44.45 16.37 38.60
N TYR A 84 44.70 15.09 38.30
CA TYR A 84 43.86 14.30 37.39
C TYR A 84 42.61 13.69 38.05
N LYS A 85 42.43 13.85 39.37
CA LYS A 85 41.33 13.23 40.11
C LYS A 85 39.96 13.59 39.56
N ASP A 86 39.70 14.88 39.35
CA ASP A 86 38.39 15.37 38.93
C ASP A 86 38.01 14.85 37.52
N ILE A 87 38.97 14.83 36.59
CA ILE A 87 38.73 14.30 35.24
C ILE A 87 38.59 12.78 35.23
N SER A 88 39.37 12.07 36.06
CA SER A 88 39.27 10.61 36.23
C SER A 88 37.88 10.21 36.74
N GLN A 89 37.41 10.85 37.81
CA GLN A 89 36.09 10.61 38.39
C GLN A 89 34.95 10.95 37.43
N LYS A 90 35.05 12.08 36.73
CA LYS A 90 34.05 12.47 35.71
C LYS A 90 34.01 11.48 34.55
N PHE A 91 35.16 10.99 34.09
CA PHE A 91 35.24 10.01 33.01
C PHE A 91 34.61 8.67 33.41
N ALA A 92 34.90 8.18 34.62
CA ALA A 92 34.29 6.96 35.16
C ALA A 92 32.75 7.08 35.24
N SER A 93 32.23 8.23 35.69
CA SER A 93 30.78 8.49 35.70
C SER A 93 30.18 8.43 34.30
N LEU A 94 30.83 9.06 33.30
CA LEU A 94 30.33 9.07 31.93
C LEU A 94 30.31 7.67 31.29
N ILE A 95 31.25 6.79 31.66
CA ILE A 95 31.23 5.39 31.21
C ILE A 95 29.96 4.68 31.70
N LEU A 96 29.56 4.90 32.96
CA LEU A 96 28.33 4.33 33.51
C LEU A 96 27.10 4.84 32.76
N ASP A 97 27.02 6.16 32.54
CA ASP A 97 25.91 6.78 31.80
C ASP A 97 25.80 6.23 30.37
N ILE A 98 26.93 6.07 29.67
CA ILE A 98 26.96 5.51 28.32
C ILE A 98 26.45 4.06 28.32
N ASN A 99 26.91 3.24 29.28
CA ASN A 99 26.49 1.84 29.37
C ASN A 99 24.99 1.72 29.70
N GLU A 100 24.45 2.60 30.54
CA GLU A 100 23.01 2.64 30.82
C GLU A 100 22.21 2.97 29.55
N LEU A 101 22.63 3.99 28.80
CA LEU A 101 21.97 4.37 27.54
C LEU A 101 22.03 3.26 26.49
N ILE A 102 23.16 2.55 26.39
CA ILE A 102 23.30 1.39 25.49
C ILE A 102 22.32 0.28 25.89
N ASN A 103 22.26 -0.06 27.17
CA ASN A 103 21.31 -1.07 27.66
C ASN A 103 19.85 -0.65 27.43
N GLU A 104 19.51 0.62 27.62
CA GLU A 104 18.17 1.14 27.32
C GLU A 104 17.82 0.97 25.84
N LEU A 105 18.76 1.29 24.94
CA LEU A 105 18.59 1.12 23.50
C LEU A 105 18.42 -0.35 23.11
N GLU A 106 19.28 -1.24 23.59
CA GLU A 106 19.20 -2.68 23.31
C GLU A 106 17.86 -3.27 23.77
N ASN A 107 17.39 -2.90 24.96
CA ASN A 107 16.09 -3.31 25.47
C ASN A 107 14.94 -2.84 24.58
N LYS A 108 14.97 -1.58 24.11
CA LYS A 108 13.96 -1.07 23.17
C LYS A 108 13.97 -1.86 21.88
N PHE A 109 15.13 -2.17 21.32
CA PHE A 109 15.19 -2.89 20.06
C PHE A 109 14.92 -4.40 20.14
N ASN A 110 15.06 -5.01 21.32
CA ASN A 110 14.68 -6.41 21.53
C ASN A 110 13.17 -6.59 21.68
N SER A 111 12.45 -5.53 22.04
CA SER A 111 10.98 -5.54 22.12
C SER A 111 10.29 -5.48 20.75
N ILE A 112 11.03 -5.29 19.66
CA ILE A 112 10.47 -5.13 18.33
C ILE A 112 10.73 -6.38 17.49
N ASP A 113 9.74 -7.27 17.48
CA ASP A 113 9.68 -8.36 16.52
C ASP A 113 9.24 -7.79 15.16
N TYR A 114 10.18 -7.73 14.23
CA TYR A 114 9.91 -7.38 12.85
C TYR A 114 9.77 -8.65 12.03
N ASP A 115 8.53 -9.03 11.76
CA ASP A 115 8.26 -10.04 10.74
C ASP A 115 8.70 -9.52 9.35
N GLU A 116 9.22 -10.43 8.52
CA GLU A 116 9.56 -10.10 7.14
C GLU A 116 8.30 -9.68 6.39
N ILE A 117 8.25 -8.41 5.99
CA ILE A 117 7.13 -7.88 5.23
C ILE A 117 7.33 -8.16 3.75
N ASN A 118 6.46 -8.99 3.17
CA ASN A 118 6.35 -9.13 1.72
C ASN A 118 5.58 -7.92 1.14
N PHE A 119 6.26 -7.14 0.30
CA PHE A 119 5.68 -5.95 -0.35
C PHE A 119 5.01 -6.26 -1.70
N ASP A 120 5.33 -7.40 -2.30
CA ASP A 120 5.07 -7.67 -3.71
C ASP A 120 3.57 -7.69 -4.01
N GLU A 121 2.77 -8.34 -3.15
CA GLU A 121 1.32 -8.42 -3.32
C GLU A 121 0.64 -7.04 -3.27
N ILE A 122 1.08 -6.16 -2.37
CA ILE A 122 0.51 -4.82 -2.20
C ILE A 122 0.91 -3.94 -3.38
N ASP A 123 2.18 -3.95 -3.77
CA ASP A 123 2.68 -3.15 -4.88
C ASP A 123 2.09 -3.62 -6.22
N GLU A 124 1.96 -4.93 -6.44
CA GLU A 124 1.30 -5.48 -7.62
C GLU A 124 -0.17 -5.04 -7.69
N LYS A 125 -0.91 -5.12 -6.59
CA LYS A 125 -2.31 -4.72 -6.56
C LYS A 125 -2.49 -3.21 -6.80
N ILE A 126 -1.64 -2.37 -6.20
CA ILE A 126 -1.60 -0.92 -6.48
C ILE A 126 -1.33 -0.66 -7.96
N TYR A 127 -0.39 -1.38 -8.56
CA TYR A 127 -0.07 -1.26 -9.97
C TYR A 127 -1.26 -1.64 -10.86
N GLN A 128 -1.97 -2.74 -10.54
CA GLN A 128 -3.18 -3.14 -11.27
C GLN A 128 -4.25 -2.03 -11.22
N TYR A 129 -4.44 -1.39 -10.07
CA TYR A 129 -5.32 -0.22 -9.90
C TYR A 129 -4.89 0.93 -10.82
N GLN A 130 -3.62 1.32 -10.83
CA GLN A 130 -3.11 2.41 -11.66
C GLN A 130 -3.24 2.15 -13.16
N GLN A 131 -2.99 0.91 -13.60
CA GLN A 131 -3.10 0.55 -15.01
C GLN A 131 -4.56 0.52 -15.47
N LEU A 132 -5.46 0.02 -14.63
CA LEU A 132 -6.88 0.01 -14.93
C LEU A 132 -7.47 1.42 -14.91
N SER A 133 -7.03 2.28 -14.00
CA SER A 133 -7.51 3.67 -13.91
C SER A 133 -7.16 4.47 -15.16
N LYS A 134 -5.95 4.29 -15.72
CA LYS A 134 -5.55 4.85 -17.02
C LYS A 134 -6.46 4.39 -18.16
N PHE A 135 -6.84 3.11 -18.18
CA PHE A 135 -7.74 2.58 -19.20
C PHE A 135 -9.15 3.21 -19.14
N PHE A 136 -9.60 3.61 -17.96
CA PHE A 136 -10.90 4.25 -17.74
C PHE A 136 -10.85 5.77 -17.63
N GLU A 137 -9.66 6.38 -17.75
CA GLU A 137 -9.44 7.83 -17.62
C GLU A 137 -10.00 8.40 -16.30
N VAL A 138 -9.78 7.65 -15.21
CA VAL A 138 -10.15 8.08 -13.84
C VAL A 138 -8.98 7.92 -12.89
N ASP A 139 -9.08 8.57 -11.73
CA ASP A 139 -8.19 8.28 -10.62
C ASP A 139 -8.43 6.85 -10.08
N PRO A 140 -7.38 6.16 -9.58
CA PRO A 140 -7.52 4.82 -9.04
C PRO A 140 -8.57 4.69 -7.92
N GLU A 141 -8.70 5.72 -7.09
CA GLU A 141 -9.69 5.82 -6.00
C GLU A 141 -11.13 5.79 -6.51
N ASN A 142 -11.36 6.23 -7.74
CA ASN A 142 -12.68 6.35 -8.36
C ASN A 142 -13.06 5.13 -9.20
N LEU A 143 -12.18 4.13 -9.33
CA LEU A 143 -12.45 2.92 -10.13
C LEU A 143 -13.69 2.15 -9.65
N TYR A 144 -13.96 2.09 -8.34
CA TYR A 144 -15.15 1.42 -7.83
C TYR A 144 -16.45 2.02 -8.43
N SER A 145 -16.48 3.35 -8.63
CA SER A 145 -17.65 4.04 -9.19
C SER A 145 -17.86 3.74 -10.68
N ILE A 146 -16.78 3.44 -11.40
CA ILE A 146 -16.84 3.09 -12.83
C ILE A 146 -17.49 1.73 -13.03
N LYS A 147 -17.25 0.79 -12.12
CA LYS A 147 -17.90 -0.52 -12.12
C LYS A 147 -19.43 -0.37 -12.06
N GLU A 148 -19.92 0.45 -11.12
CA GLU A 148 -21.35 0.71 -10.98
C GLU A 148 -21.94 1.43 -12.21
N LYS A 149 -21.24 2.44 -12.74
CA LYS A 149 -21.67 3.16 -13.94
C LYS A 149 -21.81 2.26 -15.16
N ILE A 150 -20.84 1.37 -15.41
CA ILE A 150 -20.87 0.45 -16.55
C ILE A 150 -22.04 -0.52 -16.43
N LEU A 151 -22.28 -1.08 -15.24
CA LEU A 151 -23.40 -2.01 -15.02
C LEU A 151 -24.75 -1.33 -15.27
N ASN A 152 -24.95 -0.14 -14.71
CA ASN A 152 -26.18 0.63 -14.91
C ASN A 152 -26.41 1.00 -16.39
N GLU A 153 -25.34 1.31 -17.14
CA GLU A 153 -25.43 1.64 -18.56
C GLU A 153 -25.76 0.41 -19.42
N ILE A 154 -25.17 -0.76 -19.11
CA ILE A 154 -25.51 -2.03 -19.76
C ILE A 154 -26.99 -2.36 -19.52
N ASP A 155 -27.44 -2.33 -18.27
CA ASP A 155 -28.83 -2.64 -17.90
C ASP A 155 -29.82 -1.73 -18.62
N SER A 156 -29.50 -0.43 -18.72
CA SER A 156 -30.33 0.56 -19.42
C SER A 156 -30.46 0.25 -20.92
N LEU A 157 -29.34 -0.09 -21.57
CA LEU A 157 -29.33 -0.40 -23.01
C LEU A 157 -30.01 -1.73 -23.32
N GLU A 158 -29.80 -2.76 -22.50
CA GLU A 158 -30.45 -4.06 -22.69
C GLU A 158 -31.97 -3.99 -22.46
N ASN A 159 -32.43 -3.18 -21.51
CA ASN A 159 -33.86 -2.97 -21.30
C ASN A 159 -34.50 -2.19 -22.45
N PHE A 160 -33.84 -1.15 -22.96
CA PHE A 160 -34.31 -0.40 -24.13
C PHE A 160 -34.49 -1.30 -25.36
N ASP A 161 -33.53 -2.18 -25.66
CA ASP A 161 -33.63 -3.11 -26.79
C ASP A 161 -34.74 -4.15 -26.61
N LYS A 162 -34.95 -4.66 -25.38
CA LYS A 162 -36.06 -5.59 -25.07
C LYS A 162 -37.41 -4.94 -25.31
N GLU A 163 -37.64 -3.74 -24.77
CA GLU A 163 -38.91 -3.02 -24.92
C GLU A 163 -39.22 -2.69 -26.38
N LYS A 164 -38.21 -2.23 -27.13
CA LYS A 164 -38.35 -1.96 -28.55
C LYS A 164 -38.73 -3.20 -29.35
N LYS A 165 -38.10 -4.35 -29.06
CA LYS A 165 -38.40 -5.63 -29.73
C LYS A 165 -39.83 -6.10 -29.44
N ILE A 166 -40.30 -5.94 -28.19
CA ILE A 166 -41.69 -6.24 -27.81
C ILE A 166 -42.67 -5.38 -28.62
N LEU A 167 -42.42 -4.06 -28.69
CA LEU A 167 -43.29 -3.12 -29.40
C LEU A 167 -43.34 -3.41 -30.91
N PHE A 168 -42.19 -3.71 -31.52
CA PHE A 168 -42.10 -4.06 -32.94
C PHE A 168 -42.84 -5.37 -33.27
N ASN A 169 -42.70 -6.39 -32.43
CA ASN A 169 -43.43 -7.65 -32.58
C ASN A 169 -44.93 -7.44 -32.48
N LYS A 170 -45.39 -6.61 -31.53
CA LYS A 170 -46.82 -6.26 -31.39
C LYS A 170 -47.33 -5.57 -32.66
N TYR A 171 -46.62 -4.55 -33.15
CA TYR A 171 -46.99 -3.85 -34.38
C TYR A 171 -47.07 -4.80 -35.59
N THR A 172 -46.09 -5.69 -35.74
CA THR A 172 -46.05 -6.64 -36.87
C THR A 172 -47.19 -7.65 -36.78
N ASN A 173 -47.51 -8.14 -35.59
CA ASN A 173 -48.66 -9.02 -35.35
C ASN A 173 -49.99 -8.32 -35.67
N ASP A 174 -50.17 -7.08 -35.22
CA ASP A 174 -51.37 -6.27 -35.49
C ASP A 174 -51.54 -6.03 -37.00
N LEU A 175 -50.44 -5.71 -37.70
CA LEU A 175 -50.43 -5.47 -39.14
C LEU A 175 -50.73 -6.74 -39.95
N ASN A 176 -50.21 -7.89 -39.53
CA ASN A 176 -50.53 -9.19 -40.13
C ASN A 176 -51.98 -9.61 -39.88
N ASN A 177 -52.54 -9.29 -38.71
CA ASN A 177 -53.95 -9.54 -38.41
C ASN A 177 -54.89 -8.70 -39.27
N ILE A 178 -54.53 -7.44 -39.56
CA ILE A 178 -55.30 -6.57 -40.47
C ILE A 178 -55.25 -7.12 -41.91
N LYS A 179 -54.07 -7.54 -42.39
CA LYS A 179 -53.92 -8.12 -43.74
C LYS A 179 -54.68 -9.43 -43.95
N LYS A 180 -54.95 -10.20 -42.90
CA LYS A 180 -55.77 -11.43 -42.98
C LYS A 180 -57.28 -11.17 -42.98
N ARG A 181 -57.71 -9.95 -42.67
CA ARG A 181 -59.13 -9.55 -42.60
C ARG A 181 -59.59 -8.77 -43.84
N LEU A 182 -58.67 -8.44 -44.75
CA LEU A 182 -58.92 -7.91 -46.09
C LEU A 182 -58.86 -9.05 -47.10
#